data_AF-A0A3Q0T8T4-F1
#
_entry.id   AF-A0A3Q0T8T4-F1
#
_cell.length_a   1.000
_cell.length_b   1.000
_cell.length_c   1.000
_cell.angle_alpha   90.00
_cell.angle_beta   90.00
_cell.angle_gamma   90.00
#
_symmetry.space_group_name_H-M   'P 1'
#
loop_
_entity.id
_entity.type
_entity.pdbx_description
1 polymer ?
#
loop_
_entity_poly.entity_id
_entity_poly.type
_entity_poly.pdbx_seq_one_letter_code
_entity_poly.pdbx_strand_id
1 'polypeptide(L)'
;MAARIRLPLLFLRNSFPFRSQNLVHTEVGVKEPTYPPIVPSLTAKSKSARRRQVEEHVQKIRASSVQDKLSLITRIQRMKFVVYPQTFARNADRWYQHFTKTAYIPALPEKFTPGSEKPAAVPGIDDDAFADIRSLVTRAILHEHWEIRKRKSFMYRHQEQVVGPFLRTLVSGLTYSLAKYNPLLRLSSLDLSPQVNFYWRRGQRIIPKGHRRGHLEPTRFQIDDHPHSQIRVTQQLPQFTPLEASYAAEVPEITFAPNVMPLFRRQYDNNIFTGAKLPDPACYGHTQFHLVPDRYHRDRMARQQQADQVEVFLRANALTSLFAWTGAQAVYQGFWNYEDVTRPFVSQAVITDGRFFSFFCYQLNTVALSVETDANNPRKNLLWGTESLRLYESVQDGEVVGLNDGVIKLLVQFLMNQP
;
A
#
# COMPACT_ATOMS: atom_id res chain seq x y z
N MET A 1 73.36 18.27 30.15
CA MET A 1 73.52 17.94 28.73
C MET A 1 72.17 17.95 28.05
N ALA A 2 71.95 18.89 27.12
CA ALA A 2 71.01 18.80 25.99
C ALA A 2 71.19 20.08 25.16
N ALA A 3 71.81 19.93 23.99
CA ALA A 3 72.21 21.02 23.11
C ALA A 3 71.02 21.58 22.30
N ARG A 4 70.93 22.91 22.21
CA ARG A 4 70.02 23.62 21.30
C ARG A 4 70.75 23.84 19.97
N ILE A 5 70.26 23.24 18.89
CA ILE A 5 70.76 23.48 17.53
C ILE A 5 69.86 24.55 16.89
N ARG A 6 70.45 25.72 16.59
CA ARG A 6 69.86 26.76 15.73
C ARG A 6 70.32 26.52 14.29
N LEU A 7 69.38 26.45 13.35
CA LEU A 7 69.67 26.45 11.92
C LEU A 7 69.75 27.90 11.40
N PRO A 8 70.71 28.25 10.53
CA PRO A 8 70.82 29.57 9.94
C PRO A 8 69.99 29.71 8.66
N LEU A 9 69.34 30.86 8.51
CA LEU A 9 68.66 31.30 7.28
C LEU A 9 69.72 31.73 6.24
N LEU A 10 69.88 30.96 5.17
CA LEU A 10 70.67 31.34 4.01
C LEU A 10 69.82 32.25 3.10
N PHE A 11 70.17 33.53 3.08
CA PHE A 11 69.73 34.48 2.06
C PHE A 11 70.46 34.19 0.74
N LEU A 12 69.74 33.73 -0.28
CA LEU A 12 70.24 33.66 -1.65
C LEU A 12 69.93 34.98 -2.37
N ARG A 13 71.01 35.75 -2.54
CA ARG A 13 71.08 36.98 -3.33
C ARG A 13 71.16 36.58 -4.81
N ASN A 14 70.11 36.83 -5.58
CA ASN A 14 70.20 36.90 -7.05
C ASN A 14 69.19 37.92 -7.57
N SER A 15 69.71 39.12 -7.83
CA SER A 15 69.07 40.23 -8.50
C SER A 15 69.00 39.97 -10.01
N PHE A 16 67.80 39.88 -10.57
CA PHE A 16 67.54 39.97 -12.01
C PHE A 16 66.94 41.35 -12.34
N PRO A 17 67.30 41.96 -13.47
CA PRO A 17 66.93 43.34 -13.78
C PRO A 17 65.45 43.42 -14.16
N PHE A 18 64.75 44.40 -13.58
CA PHE A 18 63.42 44.80 -14.01
C PHE A 18 63.50 45.34 -15.45
N ARG A 19 63.15 44.48 -16.41
CA ARG A 19 62.88 44.89 -17.80
C ARG A 19 61.40 45.22 -17.88
N SER A 20 61.08 46.50 -18.06
CA SER A 20 59.72 47.00 -18.28
C SER A 20 59.14 46.39 -19.56
N GLN A 21 58.38 45.30 -19.42
CA GLN A 21 57.45 44.89 -20.46
C GLN A 21 56.22 45.78 -20.34
N ASN A 22 56.06 46.71 -21.28
CA ASN A 22 54.79 47.38 -21.51
C ASN A 22 53.77 46.30 -21.90
N LEU A 23 52.99 45.85 -20.91
CA LEU A 23 51.80 45.04 -21.13
C LEU A 23 50.81 45.93 -21.88
N VAL A 24 50.75 45.75 -23.19
CA VAL A 24 49.66 46.24 -24.03
C VAL A 24 48.37 45.71 -23.41
N HIS A 25 47.51 46.62 -22.93
CA HIS A 25 46.17 46.27 -22.50
C HIS A 25 45.40 45.78 -23.73
N THR A 26 45.40 44.47 -23.95
CA THR A 26 44.42 43.82 -24.81
C THR A 26 43.04 44.16 -24.25
N GLU A 27 42.12 44.61 -25.10
CA GLU A 27 40.73 44.87 -24.73
C GLU A 27 40.19 43.67 -23.95
N VAL A 28 40.00 43.86 -22.64
CA VAL A 28 39.47 42.83 -21.76
C VAL A 28 38.02 42.67 -22.17
N GLY A 29 37.74 41.68 -23.02
CA GLY A 29 36.37 41.30 -23.36
C GLY A 29 35.56 41.21 -22.07
N VAL A 30 34.46 41.96 -22.02
CA VAL A 30 33.59 42.08 -20.84
C VAL A 30 33.13 40.66 -20.46
N LYS A 31 33.84 40.01 -19.54
CA LYS A 31 33.48 38.70 -19.02
C LYS A 31 32.35 38.93 -18.03
N GLU A 32 31.17 38.42 -18.35
CA GLU A 32 30.05 38.43 -17.42
C GLU A 32 30.47 37.78 -16.08
N PRO A 33 30.20 38.43 -14.93
CA PRO A 33 30.60 37.91 -13.64
C PRO A 33 29.84 36.60 -13.33
N THR A 34 30.57 35.51 -13.16
CA THR A 34 30.00 34.21 -12.76
C THR A 34 29.89 34.15 -11.23
N TYR A 35 28.73 34.49 -10.69
CA TYR A 35 28.47 34.39 -9.25
C TYR A 35 28.22 32.94 -8.80
N PRO A 36 28.63 32.57 -7.57
CA PRO A 36 28.28 31.28 -7.02
C PRO A 36 26.77 31.19 -6.75
N PRO A 37 26.18 29.98 -6.81
CA PRO A 37 24.75 29.80 -6.54
C PRO A 37 24.44 30.16 -5.08
N ILE A 38 23.31 30.83 -4.87
CA ILE A 38 22.82 31.20 -3.54
C ILE A 38 22.20 29.96 -2.89
N VAL A 39 23.03 29.14 -2.25
CA VAL A 39 22.63 27.90 -1.57
C VAL A 39 23.19 27.85 -0.15
N PRO A 40 22.45 27.27 0.82
CA PRO A 40 22.94 27.15 2.19
C PRO A 40 24.10 26.17 2.28
N SER A 41 24.99 26.31 3.26
CA SER A 41 26.09 25.37 3.50
C SER A 41 25.60 23.94 3.81
N LEU A 42 26.37 22.92 3.45
CA LEU A 42 26.01 21.51 3.73
C LEU A 42 26.31 21.03 5.16
N THR A 43 27.41 21.50 5.75
CA THR A 43 27.96 20.93 6.99
C THR A 43 27.54 21.69 8.24
N ALA A 44 26.93 22.88 8.09
CA ALA A 44 26.52 23.68 9.24
C ALA A 44 25.40 23.00 10.04
N LYS A 45 25.38 23.24 11.36
CA LYS A 45 24.32 22.77 12.26
C LYS A 45 23.10 23.72 12.22
N SER A 46 22.45 23.84 11.06
CA SER A 46 21.29 24.73 10.86
C SER A 46 20.11 24.01 10.19
N LYS A 47 18.92 24.62 10.26
CA LYS A 47 17.72 24.11 9.58
C LYS A 47 17.87 24.14 8.05
N SER A 48 18.52 25.17 7.51
CA SER A 48 18.77 25.32 6.07
C SER A 48 19.77 24.28 5.54
N ALA A 49 20.84 24.00 6.28
CA ALA A 49 21.79 22.94 5.94
C ALA A 49 21.10 21.55 5.91
N ARG A 50 20.24 21.27 6.90
CA ARG A 50 19.48 20.01 6.93
C ARG A 50 18.52 19.88 5.75
N ARG A 51 17.88 20.96 5.30
CA ARG A 51 17.02 20.94 4.09
C ARG A 51 17.83 20.59 2.85
N ARG A 52 18.98 21.25 2.66
CA ARG A 52 19.88 20.95 1.52
C ARG A 52 20.40 19.52 1.53
N GLN A 53 20.76 18.97 2.70
CA GLN A 53 21.13 17.55 2.81
C GLN A 53 20.00 16.60 2.40
N VAL A 54 18.75 16.94 2.73
CA VAL A 54 17.58 16.17 2.28
C VAL A 54 17.41 16.29 0.77
N GLU A 55 17.56 17.48 0.20
CA GLU A 55 17.48 17.71 -1.26
C GLU A 55 18.55 16.93 -2.03
N GLU A 56 19.81 16.97 -1.61
CA GLU A 56 20.89 16.18 -2.25
C GLU A 56 20.65 14.68 -2.10
N HIS A 57 20.12 14.24 -0.95
CA HIS A 57 19.74 12.84 -0.78
C HIS A 57 18.58 12.43 -1.70
N VAL A 58 17.59 13.30 -1.89
CA VAL A 58 16.47 13.10 -2.82
C VAL A 58 17.00 13.01 -4.25
N GLN A 59 17.90 13.91 -4.66
CA GLN A 59 18.54 13.86 -5.98
C GLN A 59 19.30 12.54 -6.19
N LYS A 60 20.03 12.07 -5.18
CA LYS A 60 20.70 10.77 -5.21
C LYS A 60 19.72 9.61 -5.42
N ILE A 61 18.58 9.61 -4.72
CA ILE A 61 17.54 8.59 -4.89
C ILE A 61 16.96 8.66 -6.31
N ARG A 62 16.63 9.86 -6.82
CA ARG A 62 16.08 10.05 -8.17
C ARG A 62 16.98 9.46 -9.25
N ALA A 63 18.30 9.65 -9.13
CA ALA A 63 19.28 9.14 -10.08
C ALA A 63 19.57 7.62 -9.97
N SER A 64 19.04 6.92 -8.96
CA SER A 64 19.33 5.51 -8.70
C SER A 64 18.38 4.55 -9.44
N SER A 65 18.80 3.30 -9.61
CA SER A 65 17.93 2.21 -10.12
C SER A 65 16.78 1.89 -9.15
N VAL A 66 15.74 1.17 -9.57
CA VAL A 66 14.59 0.82 -8.70
C VAL A 66 15.02 0.03 -7.45
N GLN A 67 15.90 -0.96 -7.61
CA GLN A 67 16.41 -1.76 -6.48
C GLN A 67 17.21 -0.91 -5.50
N ASP A 68 18.05 -0.01 -6.02
CA ASP A 68 18.82 0.92 -5.20
C ASP A 68 17.92 1.97 -4.54
N LYS A 69 16.87 2.45 -5.22
CA LYS A 69 15.85 3.36 -4.66
C LYS A 69 15.18 2.70 -3.45
N LEU A 70 14.73 1.46 -3.59
CA LEU A 70 14.15 0.67 -2.49
C LEU A 70 15.11 0.61 -1.30
N SER A 71 16.37 0.21 -1.55
CA SER A 71 17.41 0.14 -0.52
C SER A 71 17.64 1.50 0.16
N LEU A 72 17.79 2.58 -0.60
CA LEU A 72 18.03 3.92 -0.05
C LEU A 72 16.85 4.43 0.80
N ILE A 73 15.61 4.16 0.38
CA ILE A 73 14.39 4.55 1.10
C ILE A 73 14.24 3.76 2.42
N THR A 74 14.54 2.46 2.40
CA THR A 74 14.31 1.56 3.55
C THR A 74 15.49 1.47 4.51
N ARG A 75 16.71 1.83 4.08
CA ARG A 75 17.96 1.67 4.85
C ARG A 75 17.93 2.27 6.25
N ILE A 76 17.32 3.44 6.44
CA ILE A 76 17.36 4.15 7.73
C ILE A 76 16.22 3.67 8.62
N GLN A 77 16.57 2.83 9.60
CA GLN A 77 15.62 2.35 10.60
C GLN A 77 15.42 3.36 11.72
N ARG A 78 14.15 3.68 12.00
CA ARG A 78 13.73 4.54 13.10
C ARG A 78 12.41 4.01 13.66
N MET A 79 12.08 4.40 14.88
CA MET A 79 10.80 4.10 15.50
C MET A 79 9.61 4.53 14.62
N LYS A 80 8.83 3.55 14.17
CA LYS A 80 7.68 3.67 13.27
C LYS A 80 6.44 3.03 13.90
N PHE A 81 5.25 3.52 13.55
CA PHE A 81 3.99 2.92 13.99
C PHE A 81 3.69 1.68 13.16
N VAL A 82 3.31 0.59 13.82
CA VAL A 82 2.92 -0.66 13.14
C VAL A 82 1.41 -0.68 12.99
N VAL A 83 0.95 -0.53 11.75
CA VAL A 83 -0.47 -0.51 11.38
C VAL A 83 -0.90 -1.94 11.06
N TYR A 84 -1.86 -2.44 11.84
CA TYR A 84 -2.40 -3.79 11.68
C TYR A 84 -3.70 -3.71 10.87
N PRO A 85 -3.80 -4.34 9.70
CA PRO A 85 -5.05 -4.37 8.93
C PRO A 85 -6.20 -4.98 9.73
N GLN A 86 -5.94 -6.11 10.37
CA GLN A 86 -6.89 -6.80 11.24
C GLN A 86 -6.79 -6.28 12.69
N THR A 87 -7.34 -5.09 12.93
CA THR A 87 -7.27 -4.38 14.22
C THR A 87 -8.55 -4.50 15.07
N PHE A 88 -8.40 -4.43 16.40
CA PHE A 88 -9.52 -4.36 17.35
C PHE A 88 -9.90 -2.91 17.73
N ALA A 89 -9.23 -1.92 17.15
CA ALA A 89 -9.49 -0.52 17.44
C ALA A 89 -10.87 -0.09 16.91
N ARG A 90 -11.61 0.65 17.74
CA ARG A 90 -12.90 1.22 17.35
C ARG A 90 -12.72 2.35 16.35
N ASN A 91 -13.60 2.42 15.35
CA ASN A 91 -13.59 3.46 14.30
C ASN A 91 -12.22 3.60 13.61
N ALA A 92 -11.49 2.49 13.47
CA ALA A 92 -10.15 2.46 12.88
C ALA A 92 -10.14 2.88 11.40
N ASP A 93 -11.25 2.69 10.70
CA ASP A 93 -11.44 3.11 9.31
C ASP A 93 -11.13 4.60 9.10
N ARG A 94 -11.62 5.48 9.98
CA ARG A 94 -11.36 6.93 9.91
C ARG A 94 -9.89 7.26 10.14
N TRP A 95 -9.24 6.55 11.07
CA TRP A 95 -7.80 6.71 11.34
C TRP A 95 -6.96 6.28 10.16
N TYR A 96 -7.32 5.15 9.54
CA TYR A 96 -6.59 4.63 8.40
C TYR A 96 -6.78 5.52 7.17
N GLN A 97 -7.99 6.01 6.90
CA GLN A 97 -8.24 7.03 5.88
C GLN A 97 -7.35 8.27 6.05
N HIS A 98 -7.18 8.75 7.28
CA HIS A 98 -6.28 9.87 7.58
C HIS A 98 -4.79 9.53 7.31
N PHE A 99 -4.34 8.34 7.73
CA PHE A 99 -2.94 7.93 7.57
C PHE A 99 -2.52 7.69 6.11
N THR A 100 -3.48 7.31 5.26
CA THR A 100 -3.26 6.96 3.85
C THR A 100 -3.76 8.02 2.87
N LYS A 101 -4.40 9.09 3.38
CA LYS A 101 -5.07 10.13 2.58
C LYS A 101 -6.08 9.52 1.60
N THR A 102 -6.94 8.65 2.12
CA THR A 102 -7.93 7.89 1.33
C THR A 102 -9.33 8.35 1.67
N ALA A 103 -10.16 8.61 0.65
CA ALA A 103 -11.58 8.86 0.80
C ALA A 103 -12.36 7.55 0.55
N TYR A 104 -13.27 7.23 1.47
CA TYR A 104 -14.18 6.10 1.31
C TYR A 104 -15.44 6.52 0.56
N ILE A 105 -15.83 5.72 -0.44
CA ILE A 105 -17.04 5.90 -1.24
C ILE A 105 -17.91 4.65 -1.03
N PRO A 106 -19.15 4.81 -0.56
CA PRO A 106 -20.07 3.68 -0.45
C PRO A 106 -20.45 3.17 -1.85
N ALA A 107 -20.68 1.87 -1.95
CA ALA A 107 -20.93 1.13 -3.20
C ALA A 107 -19.69 0.94 -4.09
N LEU A 108 -19.83 0.08 -5.10
CA LEU A 108 -18.78 -0.26 -6.05
C LEU A 108 -18.67 0.80 -7.16
N PRO A 109 -17.52 0.87 -7.85
CA PRO A 109 -17.39 1.69 -9.06
C PRO A 109 -18.45 1.36 -10.12
N GLU A 110 -18.77 2.34 -10.98
CA GLU A 110 -19.79 2.22 -12.03
C GLU A 110 -19.59 0.97 -12.92
N LYS A 111 -18.34 0.57 -13.13
CA LYS A 111 -17.96 -0.64 -13.88
C LYS A 111 -18.58 -1.93 -13.32
N PHE A 112 -18.86 -1.97 -12.02
CA PHE A 112 -19.45 -3.12 -11.33
C PHE A 112 -20.92 -2.93 -10.97
N THR A 113 -21.48 -1.72 -11.17
CA THR A 113 -22.93 -1.53 -11.05
C THR A 113 -23.59 -1.90 -12.38
N PRO A 114 -24.43 -2.94 -12.43
CA PRO A 114 -25.17 -3.25 -13.65
C PRO A 114 -26.13 -2.10 -13.94
N GLY A 115 -25.97 -1.45 -15.09
CA GLY A 115 -26.93 -0.49 -15.61
C GLY A 115 -28.33 -1.11 -15.70
N SER A 116 -29.31 -0.33 -15.26
CA SER A 116 -30.76 -0.48 -15.40
C SER A 116 -31.30 -1.51 -16.42
N GLU A 117 -32.25 -2.33 -15.95
CA GLU A 117 -33.37 -2.96 -16.69
C GLU A 117 -33.26 -4.37 -17.31
N LYS A 118 -32.19 -5.16 -17.13
CA LYS A 118 -32.24 -6.62 -17.39
C LYS A 118 -31.47 -7.43 -16.34
N PRO A 119 -31.89 -8.66 -16.00
CA PRO A 119 -31.27 -9.44 -14.94
C PRO A 119 -29.82 -9.80 -15.30
N ALA A 120 -28.87 -9.05 -14.73
CA ALA A 120 -27.56 -9.50 -14.23
C ALA A 120 -26.87 -10.62 -15.03
N ALA A 121 -26.61 -10.43 -16.31
CA ALA A 121 -25.62 -11.23 -17.04
C ALA A 121 -24.22 -10.70 -16.69
N VAL A 122 -23.28 -11.59 -16.36
CA VAL A 122 -21.87 -11.21 -16.24
C VAL A 122 -21.32 -11.09 -17.67
N PRO A 123 -20.74 -9.95 -18.08
CA PRO A 123 -20.24 -9.80 -19.44
C PRO A 123 -19.23 -10.90 -19.79
N GLY A 124 -19.50 -11.66 -20.85
CA GLY A 124 -18.60 -12.69 -21.39
C GLY A 124 -18.72 -14.09 -20.78
N ILE A 125 -19.75 -14.37 -19.96
CA ILE A 125 -20.01 -15.70 -19.41
C ILE A 125 -21.44 -16.11 -19.75
N ASP A 126 -21.56 -17.27 -20.41
CA ASP A 126 -22.83 -17.88 -20.77
C ASP A 126 -23.54 -18.44 -19.53
N ASP A 127 -24.86 -18.59 -19.59
CA ASP A 127 -25.67 -19.09 -18.46
C ASP A 127 -25.24 -20.51 -18.03
N ASP A 128 -24.86 -21.37 -18.99
CA ASP A 128 -24.34 -22.72 -18.70
C ASP A 128 -23.02 -22.66 -17.93
N ALA A 129 -22.12 -21.76 -18.32
CA ALA A 129 -20.85 -21.56 -17.62
C ALA A 129 -21.07 -20.98 -16.21
N PHE A 130 -22.08 -20.13 -16.04
CA PHE A 130 -22.48 -19.65 -14.72
C PHE A 130 -23.06 -20.80 -13.87
N ALA A 131 -23.84 -21.72 -14.44
CA ALA A 131 -24.34 -22.89 -13.74
C ALA A 131 -23.20 -23.81 -13.28
N ASP A 132 -22.17 -24.00 -14.09
CA ASP A 132 -20.96 -24.74 -13.71
C ASP A 132 -20.21 -24.06 -12.55
N ILE A 133 -20.07 -22.74 -12.59
CA ILE A 133 -19.46 -21.95 -11.51
C ILE A 133 -20.30 -22.09 -10.23
N ARG A 134 -21.62 -21.97 -10.33
CA ARG A 134 -22.54 -22.14 -9.19
C ARG A 134 -22.42 -23.54 -8.58
N SER A 135 -22.33 -24.57 -9.42
CA SER A 135 -22.07 -25.96 -9.02
C SER A 135 -20.74 -26.08 -8.28
N LEU A 136 -19.67 -25.47 -8.81
CA LEU A 136 -18.35 -25.45 -8.16
C LEU A 136 -18.40 -24.80 -6.79
N VAL A 137 -19.04 -23.63 -6.66
CA VAL A 137 -19.20 -22.94 -5.37
C VAL A 137 -19.98 -23.79 -4.38
N THR A 138 -21.10 -24.37 -4.81
CA THR A 138 -21.93 -25.26 -3.99
C THR A 138 -21.11 -26.45 -3.49
N ARG A 139 -20.37 -27.11 -4.38
CA ARG A 139 -19.50 -28.23 -4.03
C ARG A 139 -18.38 -27.82 -3.08
N ALA A 140 -17.77 -26.64 -3.26
CA ALA A 140 -16.75 -26.14 -2.34
C ALA A 140 -17.31 -25.89 -0.93
N ILE A 141 -18.55 -25.39 -0.82
CA ILE A 141 -19.24 -25.21 0.46
C ILE A 141 -19.51 -26.58 1.10
N LEU A 142 -20.13 -27.51 0.36
CA LEU A 142 -20.49 -28.84 0.88
C LEU A 142 -19.26 -29.66 1.29
N HIS A 143 -18.20 -29.63 0.51
CA HIS A 143 -16.97 -30.35 0.79
C HIS A 143 -16.40 -30.00 2.17
N GLU A 144 -16.32 -28.70 2.49
CA GLU A 144 -15.70 -28.23 3.73
C GLU A 144 -16.63 -28.25 4.94
N HIS A 145 -17.94 -28.09 4.73
CA HIS A 145 -18.93 -28.04 5.81
C HIS A 145 -19.59 -29.39 6.12
N TRP A 146 -19.66 -30.32 5.15
CA TRP A 146 -20.42 -31.57 5.28
C TRP A 146 -19.56 -32.82 5.05
N GLU A 147 -18.80 -32.86 3.95
CA GLU A 147 -18.08 -34.08 3.54
C GLU A 147 -16.84 -34.33 4.40
N ILE A 148 -16.07 -33.29 4.72
CA ILE A 148 -14.88 -33.41 5.57
C ILE A 148 -15.26 -33.41 7.04
N ARG A 149 -15.09 -34.57 7.70
CA ARG A 149 -15.14 -34.66 9.17
C ARG A 149 -13.89 -34.07 9.79
N LYS A 150 -13.97 -32.82 10.24
CA LYS A 150 -12.90 -32.16 11.00
C LYS A 150 -13.02 -32.44 12.49
N ARG A 151 -11.87 -32.59 13.17
CA ARG A 151 -11.83 -32.58 14.64
C ARG A 151 -12.29 -31.21 15.13
N LYS A 152 -12.90 -31.15 16.33
CA LYS A 152 -13.26 -29.87 16.95
C LYS A 152 -12.04 -28.95 16.99
N SER A 153 -12.19 -27.76 16.43
CA SER A 153 -11.12 -26.77 16.41
C SER A 153 -10.74 -26.36 17.83
N PHE A 154 -9.44 -26.23 18.08
CA PHE A 154 -8.95 -25.61 19.31
C PHE A 154 -9.38 -24.13 19.36
N MET A 155 -9.44 -23.54 20.56
CA MET A 155 -9.97 -22.18 20.77
C MET A 155 -9.45 -21.16 19.74
N TYR A 156 -10.38 -20.43 19.15
CA TYR A 156 -10.14 -19.32 18.22
C TYR A 156 -9.37 -19.65 16.93
N ARG A 157 -9.47 -20.90 16.44
CA ARG A 157 -8.91 -21.33 15.14
C ARG A 157 -9.95 -21.92 14.18
N HIS A 158 -11.24 -21.69 14.44
CA HIS A 158 -12.31 -22.24 13.62
C HIS A 158 -12.26 -21.68 12.19
N GLN A 159 -12.18 -20.36 12.04
CA GLN A 159 -12.07 -19.69 10.74
C GLN A 159 -10.85 -20.18 9.95
N GLU A 160 -9.68 -20.26 10.60
CA GLU A 160 -8.45 -20.75 9.94
C GLU A 160 -8.56 -22.20 9.47
N GLN A 161 -9.20 -23.08 10.25
CA GLN A 161 -9.28 -24.52 9.95
C GLN A 161 -10.43 -24.89 9.02
N VAL A 162 -11.53 -24.14 9.05
CA VAL A 162 -12.74 -24.42 8.25
C VAL A 162 -12.81 -23.51 7.04
N VAL A 163 -12.81 -22.21 7.26
CA VAL A 163 -13.04 -21.21 6.22
C VAL A 163 -11.78 -20.97 5.37
N GLY A 164 -10.59 -21.06 5.94
CA GLY A 164 -9.33 -20.95 5.20
C GLY A 164 -9.22 -21.96 4.04
N PRO A 165 -9.36 -23.27 4.28
CA PRO A 165 -9.39 -24.28 3.22
C PRO A 165 -10.52 -24.07 2.20
N PHE A 166 -11.73 -23.71 2.67
CA PHE A 166 -12.84 -23.35 1.78
C PHE A 166 -12.46 -22.22 0.83
N LEU A 167 -11.92 -21.11 1.36
CA LEU A 167 -11.53 -19.97 0.58
C LEU A 167 -10.40 -20.31 -0.40
N ARG A 168 -9.46 -21.18 0.00
CA ARG A 168 -8.40 -21.68 -0.89
C ARG A 168 -8.99 -22.46 -2.06
N THR A 169 -9.87 -23.42 -1.79
CA THR A 169 -10.52 -24.24 -2.83
C THR A 169 -11.39 -23.39 -3.75
N LEU A 170 -12.14 -22.43 -3.19
CA LEU A 170 -12.96 -21.49 -3.93
C LEU A 170 -12.11 -20.64 -4.88
N VAL A 171 -11.05 -19.98 -4.37
CA VAL A 171 -10.22 -19.09 -5.19
C VAL A 171 -9.45 -19.88 -6.26
N SER A 172 -8.86 -21.02 -5.91
CA SER A 172 -8.16 -21.87 -6.90
C SER A 172 -9.13 -22.40 -7.97
N GLY A 173 -10.32 -22.86 -7.58
CA GLY A 173 -11.34 -23.34 -8.51
C GLY A 173 -11.86 -22.24 -9.43
N LEU A 174 -12.23 -21.08 -8.89
CA LEU A 174 -12.69 -19.94 -9.68
C LEU A 174 -11.61 -19.42 -10.63
N THR A 175 -10.37 -19.27 -10.16
CA THR A 175 -9.25 -18.80 -11.00
C THR A 175 -9.01 -19.76 -12.17
N TYR A 176 -9.07 -21.07 -11.93
CA TYR A 176 -8.90 -22.09 -12.97
C TYR A 176 -10.06 -22.09 -13.96
N SER A 177 -11.31 -22.12 -13.48
CA SER A 177 -12.51 -22.11 -14.35
C SER A 177 -12.60 -20.84 -15.20
N LEU A 178 -12.26 -19.68 -14.62
CA LEU A 178 -12.32 -18.40 -15.31
C LEU A 178 -11.12 -18.15 -16.23
N ALA A 179 -10.02 -18.90 -16.12
CA ALA A 179 -8.87 -18.77 -17.01
C ALA A 179 -9.20 -19.06 -18.49
N LYS A 180 -10.30 -19.77 -18.76
CA LYS A 180 -10.82 -19.97 -20.12
C LYS A 180 -11.35 -18.66 -20.72
N TYR A 181 -11.96 -17.81 -19.90
CA TYR A 181 -12.64 -16.58 -20.32
C TYR A 181 -11.76 -15.34 -20.15
N ASN A 182 -10.91 -15.31 -19.12
CA ASN A 182 -9.94 -14.24 -18.87
C ASN A 182 -8.50 -14.76 -19.07
N PRO A 183 -7.83 -14.42 -20.19
CA PRO A 183 -6.48 -14.89 -20.48
C PRO A 183 -5.43 -14.37 -19.48
N LEU A 184 -5.69 -13.28 -18.75
CA LEU A 184 -4.77 -12.78 -17.72
C LEU A 184 -4.63 -13.76 -16.56
N LEU A 185 -5.72 -14.44 -16.18
CA LEU A 185 -5.70 -15.42 -15.10
C LEU A 185 -4.85 -16.62 -15.47
N ARG A 186 -4.76 -16.98 -16.76
CA ARG A 186 -3.88 -18.05 -17.24
C ARG A 186 -2.40 -17.75 -17.03
N LEU A 187 -2.01 -16.47 -17.11
CA LEU A 187 -0.64 -16.00 -16.88
C LEU A 187 -0.43 -15.45 -15.45
N SER A 188 -1.45 -15.57 -14.60
CA SER A 188 -1.41 -15.04 -13.24
C SER A 188 -0.65 -15.97 -12.28
N SER A 189 -0.14 -15.38 -11.20
CA SER A 189 0.43 -16.10 -10.08
C SER A 189 -0.53 -16.04 -8.90
N LEU A 190 -0.96 -17.20 -8.40
CA LEU A 190 -1.78 -17.33 -7.21
C LEU A 190 -0.88 -17.66 -6.02
N ASP A 191 -0.63 -16.68 -5.15
CA ASP A 191 0.11 -16.90 -3.91
C ASP A 191 -0.85 -17.25 -2.77
N LEU A 192 -0.42 -18.15 -1.89
CA LEU A 192 -1.16 -18.55 -0.69
C LEU A 192 -0.41 -18.07 0.55
N SER A 193 -1.09 -17.29 1.40
CA SER A 193 -0.51 -16.64 2.57
C SER A 193 0.77 -15.83 2.29
N PRO A 194 0.86 -15.01 1.22
CA PRO A 194 2.05 -14.21 0.95
C PRO A 194 2.18 -13.10 1.99
N GLN A 195 3.41 -12.59 2.14
CA GLN A 195 3.65 -11.38 2.92
C GLN A 195 3.47 -10.16 2.03
N VAL A 196 2.80 -9.13 2.53
CA VAL A 196 2.67 -7.82 1.87
C VAL A 196 3.05 -6.73 2.85
N ASN A 197 4.06 -5.94 2.51
CA ASN A 197 4.61 -4.93 3.40
C ASN A 197 4.69 -3.57 2.71
N PHE A 198 4.42 -2.51 3.47
CA PHE A 198 4.61 -1.15 2.96
C PHE A 198 5.07 -0.20 4.05
N TYR A 199 6.09 0.60 3.72
CA TYR A 199 6.68 1.63 4.58
C TYR A 199 6.45 3.01 3.98
N TRP A 200 5.89 3.93 4.76
CA TRP A 200 5.67 5.31 4.31
C TRP A 200 5.76 6.33 5.44
N ARG A 201 5.67 7.60 5.06
CA ARG A 201 5.69 8.76 5.95
C ARG A 201 4.43 9.58 5.73
N ARG A 202 3.75 9.97 6.82
CA ARG A 202 2.58 10.86 6.79
C ARG A 202 2.63 11.78 8.01
N GLY A 203 2.60 13.09 7.78
CA GLY A 203 2.64 14.09 8.86
C GLY A 203 3.99 14.18 9.61
N GLN A 204 4.02 15.05 10.60
CA GLN A 204 5.18 15.34 11.42
C GLN A 204 4.76 15.49 12.89
N ARG A 205 5.71 15.33 13.80
CA ARG A 205 5.51 15.56 15.23
C ARG A 205 6.73 16.16 15.87
N ILE A 206 6.51 16.91 16.94
CA ILE A 206 7.57 17.43 17.80
C ILE A 206 7.81 16.42 18.92
N ILE A 207 9.06 16.05 19.15
CA ILE A 207 9.41 15.08 20.19
C ILE A 207 9.13 15.71 21.57
N PRO A 208 8.26 15.09 22.40
CA PRO A 208 7.82 15.72 23.65
C PRO A 208 8.85 15.63 24.79
N LYS A 209 9.60 14.52 24.88
CA LYS A 209 10.51 14.20 25.99
C LYS A 209 11.82 13.57 25.49
N GLY A 210 12.85 13.58 26.34
CA GLY A 210 14.17 13.00 26.07
C GLY A 210 15.17 13.99 25.45
N HIS A 211 16.38 13.52 25.12
CA HIS A 211 17.48 14.36 24.62
C HIS A 211 17.19 15.05 23.27
N ARG A 212 16.22 14.55 22.49
CA ARG A 212 15.79 15.14 21.21
C ARG A 212 14.52 15.99 21.36
N ARG A 213 14.18 16.43 22.56
CA ARG A 213 12.99 17.27 22.81
C ARG A 213 13.00 18.51 21.92
N GLY A 214 11.83 18.87 21.39
CA GLY A 214 11.66 20.05 20.53
C GLY A 214 12.11 19.84 19.08
N HIS A 215 12.75 18.72 18.74
CA HIS A 215 13.07 18.42 17.35
C HIS A 215 11.85 17.91 16.58
N LEU A 216 11.70 18.43 15.36
CA LEU A 216 10.73 17.97 14.38
C LEU A 216 11.17 16.65 13.74
N GLU A 217 10.27 15.67 13.74
CA GLU A 217 10.48 14.35 13.15
C GLU A 217 9.26 13.93 12.31
N PRO A 218 9.46 13.34 11.12
CA PRO A 218 8.35 12.77 10.36
C PRO A 218 7.75 11.56 11.09
N THR A 219 6.42 11.45 11.02
CA THR A 219 5.73 10.25 11.51
C THR A 219 5.83 9.15 10.45
N ARG A 220 6.32 7.98 10.88
CA ARG A 220 6.59 6.82 10.03
C ARG A 220 5.61 5.72 10.33
N PHE A 221 5.19 5.01 9.30
CA PHE A 221 4.25 3.89 9.39
C PHE A 221 4.79 2.68 8.64
N GLN A 222 4.41 1.50 9.10
CA GLN A 222 4.64 0.22 8.47
C GLN A 222 3.36 -0.59 8.54
N ILE A 223 2.94 -1.17 7.42
CA ILE A 223 1.94 -2.25 7.38
C ILE A 223 2.70 -3.54 7.10
N ASP A 224 2.41 -4.56 7.89
CA ASP A 224 2.87 -5.92 7.68
C ASP A 224 1.62 -6.81 7.63
N ASP A 225 1.20 -7.16 6.41
CA ASP A 225 -0.04 -7.87 6.12
C ASP A 225 0.25 -9.27 5.56
N HIS A 226 -0.71 -10.17 5.78
CA HIS A 226 -0.68 -11.56 5.32
C HIS A 226 -2.07 -11.93 4.78
N PRO A 227 -2.43 -11.52 3.55
CA PRO A 227 -3.67 -11.96 2.91
C PRO A 227 -3.72 -13.49 2.82
N HIS A 228 -4.92 -14.07 2.81
CA HIS A 228 -5.10 -15.52 2.68
C HIS A 228 -4.62 -16.01 1.31
N SER A 229 -5.01 -15.29 0.26
CA SER A 229 -4.50 -15.49 -1.08
C SER A 229 -4.47 -14.18 -1.85
N GLN A 230 -3.61 -14.10 -2.85
CA GLN A 230 -3.58 -12.98 -3.78
C GLN A 230 -3.30 -13.45 -5.19
N ILE A 231 -3.89 -12.75 -6.16
CA ILE A 231 -3.67 -12.99 -7.58
C ILE A 231 -2.79 -11.85 -8.10
N ARG A 232 -1.61 -12.18 -8.61
CA ARG A 232 -0.71 -11.24 -9.28
C ARG A 232 -0.73 -11.47 -10.79
N VAL A 233 -0.65 -10.40 -11.54
CA VAL A 233 -0.75 -10.39 -13.01
C VAL A 233 0.40 -9.60 -13.62
N THR A 234 0.66 -9.85 -14.90
CA THR A 234 1.75 -9.22 -15.67
C THR A 234 1.38 -7.83 -16.18
N GLN A 235 0.08 -7.53 -16.30
CA GLN A 235 -0.45 -6.27 -16.81
C GLN A 235 -1.26 -5.56 -15.73
N GLN A 236 -1.18 -4.22 -15.73
CA GLN A 236 -1.88 -3.38 -14.76
C GLN A 236 -3.37 -3.28 -15.09
N LEU A 237 -4.21 -3.47 -14.09
CA LEU A 237 -5.67 -3.29 -14.21
C LEU A 237 -6.04 -1.84 -14.62
N PRO A 238 -7.16 -1.66 -15.34
CA PRO A 238 -7.57 -0.35 -15.79
C PRO A 238 -8.04 0.49 -14.59
N GLN A 239 -7.83 1.80 -14.68
CA GLN A 239 -8.31 2.73 -13.67
C GLN A 239 -9.84 2.71 -13.61
N PHE A 240 -10.42 2.86 -12.42
CA PHE A 240 -11.87 3.03 -12.30
C PHE A 240 -12.27 4.45 -12.68
N THR A 241 -11.40 5.40 -12.36
CA THR A 241 -11.70 6.83 -12.43
C THR A 241 -10.45 7.58 -12.91
N PRO A 242 -10.62 8.69 -13.64
CA PRO A 242 -9.49 9.54 -14.03
C PRO A 242 -8.69 10.02 -12.81
N LEU A 243 -7.37 10.13 -12.97
CA LEU A 243 -6.45 10.55 -11.90
C LEU A 243 -6.79 11.94 -11.33
N GLU A 244 -7.35 12.81 -12.16
CA GLU A 244 -7.72 14.19 -11.83
C GLU A 244 -9.19 14.35 -11.42
N ALA A 245 -9.95 13.26 -11.37
CA ALA A 245 -11.35 13.32 -10.98
C ALA A 245 -11.50 13.85 -9.55
N SER A 246 -12.26 14.94 -9.42
CA SER A 246 -12.59 15.50 -8.11
C SER A 246 -13.76 14.74 -7.50
N TYR A 247 -13.54 14.13 -6.34
CA TYR A 247 -14.59 13.50 -5.54
C TYR A 247 -15.05 14.43 -4.43
N ALA A 248 -16.36 14.50 -4.19
CA ALA A 248 -16.92 15.18 -3.02
C ALA A 248 -16.56 14.49 -1.70
N ALA A 249 -16.22 13.19 -1.74
CA ALA A 249 -15.86 12.42 -0.55
C ALA A 249 -14.62 13.00 0.14
N GLU A 250 -14.79 13.52 1.36
CA GLU A 250 -13.73 14.13 2.14
C GLU A 250 -12.88 13.07 2.88
N VAL A 251 -11.60 13.37 3.05
CA VAL A 251 -10.71 12.54 3.87
C VAL A 251 -10.85 13.00 5.33
N PRO A 252 -11.20 12.12 6.27
CA PRO A 252 -11.23 12.48 7.69
C PRO A 252 -9.89 13.03 8.18
N GLU A 253 -9.92 14.20 8.81
CA GLU A 253 -8.75 14.79 9.47
C GLU A 253 -8.77 14.51 10.97
N ILE A 254 -7.71 13.86 11.46
CA ILE A 254 -7.56 13.55 12.87
C ILE A 254 -6.47 14.44 13.46
N THR A 255 -6.88 15.27 14.41
CA THR A 255 -5.98 16.18 15.15
C THR A 255 -5.23 15.47 16.27
N PHE A 256 -5.72 14.32 16.71
CA PHE A 256 -5.12 13.52 17.77
C PHE A 256 -3.89 12.75 17.29
N ALA A 257 -2.96 12.52 18.22
CA ALA A 257 -1.78 11.75 17.92
C ALA A 257 -2.12 10.24 17.75
N PRO A 258 -1.45 9.50 16.84
CA PRO A 258 -1.77 8.10 16.54
C PRO A 258 -1.73 7.14 17.74
N ASN A 259 -1.02 7.52 18.81
CA ASN A 259 -0.90 6.75 20.05
C ASN A 259 -2.13 6.78 20.96
N VAL A 260 -3.19 7.53 20.59
CA VAL A 260 -4.49 7.46 21.28
C VAL A 260 -5.25 6.19 20.88
N MET A 261 -5.06 5.72 19.66
CA MET A 261 -5.48 4.38 19.24
C MET A 261 -4.50 3.34 19.80
N PRO A 262 -4.87 2.04 19.98
CA PRO A 262 -3.94 0.96 20.34
C PRO A 262 -2.90 0.66 19.23
N LEU A 263 -2.13 1.67 18.84
CA LEU A 263 -1.12 1.67 17.81
C LEU A 263 0.23 2.00 18.44
N PHE A 264 1.16 1.04 18.35
CA PHE A 264 2.44 1.13 19.04
C PHE A 264 3.59 1.37 18.08
N ARG A 265 4.64 2.00 18.59
CA ARG A 265 5.86 2.27 17.82
C ARG A 265 6.86 1.16 18.07
N ARG A 266 7.45 0.63 16.99
CA ARG A 266 8.54 -0.35 17.02
C ARG A 266 9.64 0.08 16.07
N GLN A 267 10.83 -0.50 16.21
CA GLN A 267 11.94 -0.31 15.28
C GLN A 267 12.44 -1.69 14.83
N TYR A 268 12.43 -1.89 13.52
CA TYR A 268 12.88 -3.07 12.80
C TYR A 268 13.05 -2.68 11.33
N ASP A 269 13.49 -3.63 10.51
CA ASP A 269 13.72 -3.47 9.08
C ASP A 269 12.49 -2.87 8.38
N ASN A 270 12.73 -1.90 7.49
CA ASN A 270 11.67 -1.30 6.68
C ASN A 270 11.47 -2.15 5.45
N ASN A 271 10.27 -2.72 5.31
CA ASN A 271 9.96 -3.65 4.23
C ASN A 271 8.95 -3.04 3.27
N ILE A 272 9.24 -3.13 1.98
CA ILE A 272 8.31 -2.85 0.88
C ILE A 272 8.29 -4.09 0.00
N PHE A 273 7.19 -4.83 0.04
CA PHE A 273 7.09 -6.15 -0.54
C PHE A 273 5.68 -6.43 -1.04
N THR A 274 5.56 -6.87 -2.29
CA THR A 274 4.27 -7.12 -2.97
C THR A 274 3.82 -8.59 -2.90
N GLY A 275 4.66 -9.47 -2.33
CA GLY A 275 4.51 -10.94 -2.36
C GLY A 275 5.60 -11.64 -3.19
N ALA A 276 6.28 -10.91 -4.07
CA ALA A 276 7.41 -11.41 -4.84
C ALA A 276 8.57 -10.39 -4.89
N LYS A 277 9.79 -10.89 -5.10
CA LYS A 277 11.00 -10.05 -5.22
C LYS A 277 11.17 -9.57 -6.65
N LEU A 278 11.83 -8.41 -6.82
CA LEU A 278 12.27 -7.95 -8.13
C LEU A 278 13.45 -8.82 -8.63
N PRO A 279 13.53 -9.20 -9.92
CA PRO A 279 12.54 -8.98 -11.00
C PRO A 279 11.55 -10.17 -11.13
N ASP A 280 10.27 -9.95 -10.81
CA ASP A 280 9.19 -10.90 -11.12
C ASP A 280 8.29 -10.27 -12.20
N PRO A 281 7.99 -10.98 -13.31
CA PRO A 281 7.06 -10.49 -14.34
C PRO A 281 5.65 -10.17 -13.80
N ALA A 282 5.15 -10.92 -12.80
CA ALA A 282 3.84 -10.70 -12.21
C ALA A 282 3.91 -9.62 -11.11
N CYS A 283 4.23 -8.39 -11.51
CA CYS A 283 4.49 -7.27 -10.61
C CYS A 283 3.24 -6.45 -10.22
N TYR A 284 2.08 -6.70 -10.85
CA TYR A 284 0.82 -6.01 -10.58
C TYR A 284 -0.15 -6.88 -9.80
N GLY A 285 -0.95 -6.27 -8.94
CA GLY A 285 -1.99 -6.94 -8.16
C GLY A 285 -3.33 -6.93 -8.88
N HIS A 286 -4.02 -8.07 -8.86
CA HIS A 286 -5.38 -8.21 -9.37
C HIS A 286 -6.41 -8.14 -8.24
N THR A 287 -6.56 -9.23 -7.50
CA THR A 287 -7.50 -9.36 -6.37
C THR A 287 -6.82 -10.04 -5.18
N GLN A 288 -7.02 -9.49 -3.98
CA GLN A 288 -6.65 -10.11 -2.71
C GLN A 288 -7.87 -10.72 -2.02
N PHE A 289 -7.66 -11.84 -1.33
CA PHE A 289 -8.66 -12.46 -0.48
C PHE A 289 -8.19 -12.46 0.96
N HIS A 290 -9.05 -11.94 1.84
CA HIS A 290 -8.78 -11.82 3.27
C HIS A 290 -9.80 -12.63 4.06
N LEU A 291 -9.29 -13.38 5.02
CA LEU A 291 -10.10 -14.12 5.98
C LEU A 291 -10.28 -13.30 7.26
N VAL A 292 -11.52 -13.20 7.74
CA VAL A 292 -11.81 -12.63 9.06
C VAL A 292 -11.46 -13.66 10.14
N PRO A 293 -10.54 -13.38 11.06
CA PRO A 293 -10.18 -14.34 12.11
C PRO A 293 -11.28 -14.42 13.18
N ASP A 294 -11.28 -15.51 13.95
CA ASP A 294 -12.26 -15.78 15.04
C ASP A 294 -12.40 -14.64 16.06
N ARG A 295 -11.34 -13.84 16.24
CA ARG A 295 -11.37 -12.67 17.15
C ARG A 295 -12.34 -11.59 16.69
N TYR A 296 -12.54 -11.46 15.38
CA TYR A 296 -13.34 -10.41 14.75
C TYR A 296 -14.62 -10.97 14.10
N HIS A 297 -14.96 -12.22 14.40
CA HIS A 297 -16.18 -12.85 13.91
C HIS A 297 -17.43 -12.13 14.42
N ARG A 298 -18.45 -12.00 13.57
CA ARG A 298 -19.70 -11.26 13.85
C ARG A 298 -20.36 -11.68 15.15
N ASP A 299 -20.51 -12.99 15.39
CA ASP A 299 -21.13 -13.52 16.61
C ASP A 299 -20.37 -13.14 17.88
N ARG A 300 -19.05 -12.96 17.79
CA ARG A 300 -18.24 -12.54 18.92
C ARG A 300 -18.38 -11.03 19.14
N MET A 301 -18.34 -10.24 18.07
CA MET A 301 -18.57 -8.79 18.16
C MET A 301 -19.97 -8.48 18.70
N ALA A 302 -20.99 -9.22 18.27
CA ALA A 302 -22.36 -9.10 18.78
C ALA A 302 -22.43 -9.37 20.30
N ARG A 303 -21.80 -10.45 20.77
CA ARG A 303 -21.70 -10.76 22.21
C ARG A 303 -20.96 -9.69 23.01
N GLN A 304 -20.07 -8.92 22.38
CA GLN A 304 -19.34 -7.82 22.98
C GLN A 304 -20.04 -6.45 22.81
N GLN A 305 -21.27 -6.42 22.30
CA GLN A 305 -22.02 -5.21 21.98
C GLN A 305 -21.27 -4.27 21.01
N GLN A 306 -20.59 -4.86 20.01
CA GLN A 306 -19.79 -4.16 19.00
C GLN A 306 -20.22 -4.54 17.57
N ALA A 307 -21.52 -4.81 17.37
CA ALA A 307 -22.05 -5.18 16.06
C ALA A 307 -21.89 -4.05 15.02
N ASP A 308 -21.91 -2.80 15.46
CA ASP A 308 -21.66 -1.59 14.66
C ASP A 308 -20.23 -1.53 14.10
N GLN A 309 -19.27 -2.19 14.76
CA GLN A 309 -17.86 -2.19 14.38
C GLN A 309 -17.50 -3.26 13.34
N VAL A 310 -18.44 -4.13 12.95
CA VAL A 310 -18.20 -5.18 11.96
C VAL A 310 -17.79 -4.58 10.61
N GLU A 311 -18.60 -3.69 10.05
CA GLU A 311 -18.31 -3.05 8.75
C GLU A 311 -17.10 -2.11 8.84
N VAL A 312 -16.93 -1.44 9.99
CA VAL A 312 -15.74 -0.61 10.27
C VAL A 312 -14.46 -1.43 10.19
N PHE A 313 -14.44 -2.61 10.80
CA PHE A 313 -13.32 -3.53 10.76
C PHE A 313 -13.00 -3.98 9.33
N LEU A 314 -14.02 -4.36 8.56
CA LEU A 314 -13.86 -4.83 7.19
C LEU A 314 -13.30 -3.72 6.29
N ARG A 315 -13.85 -2.50 6.39
CA ARG A 315 -13.34 -1.33 5.67
C ARG A 315 -11.90 -0.99 6.06
N ALA A 316 -11.59 -1.00 7.35
CA ALA A 316 -10.24 -0.72 7.85
C ALA A 316 -9.22 -1.72 7.30
N ASN A 317 -9.56 -3.02 7.34
CA ASN A 317 -8.73 -4.09 6.78
C ASN A 317 -8.48 -3.87 5.28
N ALA A 318 -9.56 -3.74 4.50
CA ALA A 318 -9.49 -3.53 3.06
C ALA A 318 -8.64 -2.31 2.69
N LEU A 319 -8.86 -1.18 3.37
CA LEU A 319 -8.13 0.06 3.14
C LEU A 319 -6.63 -0.13 3.29
N THR A 320 -6.21 -0.71 4.43
CA THR A 320 -4.78 -0.85 4.72
C THR A 320 -4.11 -1.90 3.84
N SER A 321 -4.74 -3.04 3.60
CA SER A 321 -4.20 -4.09 2.75
C SER A 321 -4.03 -3.62 1.31
N LEU A 322 -5.07 -2.98 0.75
CA LEU A 322 -5.02 -2.47 -0.61
C LEU A 322 -4.08 -1.28 -0.77
N PHE A 323 -4.00 -0.38 0.22
CA PHE A 323 -3.01 0.70 0.22
C PHE A 323 -1.58 0.17 0.28
N ALA A 324 -1.32 -0.80 1.16
CA ALA A 324 0.01 -1.42 1.26
C ALA A 324 0.39 -2.11 -0.05
N TRP A 325 -0.54 -2.83 -0.67
CA TRP A 325 -0.28 -3.57 -1.89
C TRP A 325 -0.05 -2.64 -3.09
N THR A 326 -0.95 -1.68 -3.33
CA THR A 326 -0.81 -0.69 -4.41
C THR A 326 0.40 0.22 -4.20
N GLY A 327 0.67 0.63 -2.96
CA GLY A 327 1.85 1.42 -2.62
C GLY A 327 3.14 0.66 -2.92
N ALA A 328 3.22 -0.62 -2.55
CA ALA A 328 4.37 -1.45 -2.87
C ALA A 328 4.54 -1.65 -4.39
N GLN A 329 3.44 -1.86 -5.13
CA GLN A 329 3.46 -1.93 -6.60
C GLN A 329 3.99 -0.64 -7.23
N ALA A 330 3.55 0.53 -6.75
CA ALA A 330 4.01 1.82 -7.25
C ALA A 330 5.51 2.02 -7.01
N VAL A 331 6.02 1.64 -5.83
CA VAL A 331 7.46 1.71 -5.52
C VAL A 331 8.28 0.76 -6.38
N TYR A 332 7.73 -0.42 -6.72
CA TYR A 332 8.38 -1.36 -7.64
C TYR A 332 8.48 -0.82 -9.07
N GLN A 333 7.66 0.17 -9.43
CA GLN A 333 7.76 0.93 -10.69
C GLN A 333 8.61 2.21 -10.57
N GLY A 334 9.23 2.44 -9.41
CA GLY A 334 10.11 3.59 -9.16
C GLY A 334 9.43 4.85 -8.62
N PHE A 335 8.11 4.81 -8.39
CA PHE A 335 7.37 5.93 -7.77
C PHE A 335 7.57 5.96 -6.26
N TRP A 336 7.66 7.15 -5.67
CA TRP A 336 7.84 7.32 -4.23
C TRP A 336 7.44 8.73 -3.81
N ASN A 337 7.62 9.10 -2.54
CA ASN A 337 7.02 10.32 -2.00
C ASN A 337 7.39 11.63 -2.71
N TYR A 338 8.51 11.69 -3.46
CA TYR A 338 8.94 12.86 -4.26
C TYR A 338 8.80 12.69 -5.79
N GLU A 339 8.51 11.48 -6.26
CA GLU A 339 8.20 11.16 -7.66
C GLU A 339 6.85 10.45 -7.65
N ASP A 340 5.79 11.26 -7.58
CA ASP A 340 4.42 10.77 -7.42
C ASP A 340 3.96 9.99 -8.67
N VAL A 341 2.91 9.21 -8.51
CA VAL A 341 2.38 8.36 -9.58
C VAL A 341 1.88 9.20 -10.75
N THR A 342 2.26 8.80 -11.97
CA THR A 342 1.77 9.40 -13.22
C THR A 342 0.50 8.74 -13.74
N ARG A 343 0.21 7.52 -13.27
CA ARG A 343 -0.99 6.73 -13.56
C ARG A 343 -1.47 6.06 -12.27
N PRO A 344 -2.78 5.90 -12.07
CA PRO A 344 -3.30 5.31 -10.84
C PRO A 344 -3.02 3.80 -10.79
N PHE A 345 -2.76 3.28 -9.59
CA PHE A 345 -2.64 1.83 -9.36
C PHE A 345 -3.93 1.31 -8.74
N VAL A 346 -4.54 0.33 -9.40
CA VAL A 346 -5.80 -0.27 -8.97
C VAL A 346 -5.56 -1.65 -8.40
N SER A 347 -6.27 -1.99 -7.32
CA SER A 347 -6.34 -3.35 -6.81
C SER A 347 -7.70 -3.60 -6.18
N GLN A 348 -8.11 -4.86 -6.17
CA GLN A 348 -9.38 -5.30 -5.60
C GLN A 348 -9.14 -6.17 -4.36
N ALA A 349 -10.06 -6.17 -3.41
CA ALA A 349 -10.06 -7.16 -2.34
C ALA A 349 -11.47 -7.69 -2.04
N VAL A 350 -11.50 -8.94 -1.62
CA VAL A 350 -12.68 -9.61 -1.08
C VAL A 350 -12.36 -10.05 0.34
N ILE A 351 -13.17 -9.62 1.29
CA ILE A 351 -13.01 -9.99 2.70
C ILE A 351 -14.19 -10.86 3.10
N THR A 352 -13.93 -12.00 3.74
CA THR A 352 -14.98 -12.94 4.11
C THR A 352 -14.73 -13.63 5.45
N ASP A 353 -15.81 -13.96 6.14
CA ASP A 353 -15.87 -14.86 7.29
C ASP A 353 -16.40 -16.27 6.91
N GLY A 354 -16.48 -16.56 5.61
CA GLY A 354 -16.97 -17.81 5.04
C GLY A 354 -18.45 -17.80 4.68
N ARG A 355 -19.26 -16.92 5.28
CA ARG A 355 -20.70 -16.83 5.01
C ARG A 355 -21.08 -15.48 4.42
N PHE A 356 -20.43 -14.42 4.86
CA PHE A 356 -20.58 -13.08 4.34
C PHE A 356 -19.34 -12.65 3.56
N PHE A 357 -19.56 -11.91 2.48
CA PHE A 357 -18.55 -11.42 1.55
C PHE A 357 -18.71 -9.91 1.40
N SER A 358 -17.61 -9.20 1.55
CA SER A 358 -17.53 -7.75 1.37
C SER A 358 -16.53 -7.44 0.27
N PHE A 359 -16.95 -6.62 -0.69
CA PHE A 359 -16.20 -6.35 -1.90
C PHE A 359 -15.64 -4.94 -1.86
N PHE A 360 -14.34 -4.82 -2.12
CA PHE A 360 -13.64 -3.55 -2.08
C PHE A 360 -12.81 -3.33 -3.34
N CYS A 361 -12.79 -2.09 -3.80
CA CYS A 361 -11.93 -1.63 -4.90
C CYS A 361 -11.13 -0.44 -4.41
N TYR A 362 -9.83 -0.42 -4.69
CA TYR A 362 -8.94 0.66 -4.29
C TYR A 362 -8.22 1.22 -5.49
N GLN A 363 -8.11 2.55 -5.53
CA GLN A 363 -7.33 3.27 -6.52
C GLN A 363 -6.34 4.20 -5.82
N LEU A 364 -5.05 3.92 -6.02
CA LEU A 364 -3.94 4.74 -5.56
C LEU A 364 -3.67 5.85 -6.56
N ASN A 365 -4.00 7.08 -6.17
CA ASN A 365 -3.82 8.30 -6.97
C ASN A 365 -2.61 9.11 -6.51
N THR A 366 -2.10 8.88 -5.29
CA THR A 366 -0.91 9.55 -4.79
C THR A 366 -0.17 8.75 -3.72
N VAL A 367 1.17 8.81 -3.78
CA VAL A 367 2.11 8.35 -2.75
C VAL A 367 2.85 9.52 -2.07
N ALA A 368 2.59 10.75 -2.51
CA ALA A 368 3.15 11.98 -1.97
C ALA A 368 2.44 12.39 -0.67
N LEU A 369 2.72 11.65 0.41
CA LEU A 369 2.05 11.80 1.71
C LEU A 369 2.86 12.56 2.76
N SER A 370 4.12 12.93 2.49
CA SER A 370 4.94 13.66 3.45
C SER A 370 4.55 15.14 3.50
N VAL A 371 4.83 15.82 4.61
CA VAL A 371 4.43 17.23 4.79
C VAL A 371 4.99 18.12 3.68
N GLU A 372 6.19 17.80 3.17
CA GLU A 372 6.84 18.55 2.11
C GLU A 372 6.16 18.36 0.74
N THR A 373 5.59 17.18 0.47
CA THR A 373 5.06 16.83 -0.85
C THR A 373 3.53 16.86 -0.92
N ASP A 374 2.85 16.87 0.23
CA ASP A 374 1.39 16.93 0.31
C ASP A 374 0.83 18.36 0.26
N ALA A 375 1.63 19.39 0.57
CA ALA A 375 1.15 20.77 0.77
C ALA A 375 0.36 21.36 -0.41
N ASN A 376 0.72 21.00 -1.65
CA ASN A 376 0.07 21.46 -2.87
C ASN A 376 -0.54 20.30 -3.67
N ASN A 377 -0.82 19.17 -3.01
CA ASN A 377 -1.31 17.97 -3.68
C ASN A 377 -2.83 17.82 -3.49
N PRO A 378 -3.66 18.16 -4.50
CA PRO A 378 -5.11 18.01 -4.40
C PRO A 378 -5.57 16.54 -4.50
N ARG A 379 -4.69 15.63 -4.94
CA ARG A 379 -5.04 14.22 -5.16
C ARG A 379 -5.25 13.50 -3.84
N LYS A 380 -6.23 12.61 -3.84
CA LYS A 380 -6.58 11.71 -2.74
C LYS A 380 -6.80 10.31 -3.29
N ASN A 381 -6.44 9.32 -2.48
CA ASN A 381 -6.67 7.93 -2.81
C ASN A 381 -8.15 7.58 -2.60
N LEU A 382 -8.65 6.56 -3.30
CA LEU A 382 -10.07 6.21 -3.28
C LEU A 382 -10.26 4.75 -2.90
N LEU A 383 -11.25 4.51 -2.04
CA LEU A 383 -11.69 3.18 -1.65
C LEU A 383 -13.21 3.10 -1.83
N TRP A 384 -13.64 2.19 -2.69
CA TRP A 384 -15.04 1.78 -2.84
C TRP A 384 -15.29 0.52 -2.04
N GLY A 385 -16.47 0.39 -1.47
CA GLY A 385 -16.83 -0.82 -0.74
C GLY A 385 -18.32 -1.03 -0.60
N THR A 386 -18.74 -2.29 -0.68
CA THR A 386 -20.09 -2.71 -0.33
C THR A 386 -20.22 -2.99 1.16
N GLU A 387 -21.45 -3.01 1.65
CA GLU A 387 -21.76 -3.72 2.89
C GLU A 387 -21.59 -5.22 2.70
N SER A 388 -21.58 -5.95 3.81
CA SER A 388 -21.47 -7.40 3.80
C SER A 388 -22.67 -8.11 3.18
N LEU A 389 -22.42 -8.86 2.11
CA LEU A 389 -23.43 -9.65 1.42
C LEU A 389 -23.36 -11.11 1.86
N ARG A 390 -24.50 -11.72 2.17
CA ARG A 390 -24.57 -13.13 2.57
C ARG A 390 -24.54 -14.03 1.33
N LEU A 391 -23.60 -14.97 1.29
CA LEU A 391 -23.44 -15.95 0.20
C LEU A 391 -24.48 -17.07 0.28
N TYR A 392 -24.70 -17.63 1.47
CA TYR A 392 -25.68 -18.70 1.66
C TYR A 392 -26.34 -18.62 3.04
N GLU A 393 -27.52 -19.22 3.17
CA GLU A 393 -28.23 -19.24 4.42
C GLU A 393 -27.68 -20.29 5.37
N SER A 394 -27.73 -21.57 5.05
CA SER A 394 -27.21 -22.65 5.88
C SER A 394 -26.91 -23.89 5.04
N VAL A 395 -26.19 -24.85 5.60
CA VAL A 395 -26.04 -26.19 5.03
C VAL A 395 -26.92 -27.13 5.85
N GLN A 396 -27.91 -27.77 5.21
CA GLN A 396 -28.85 -28.70 5.84
C GLN A 396 -28.95 -29.95 4.98
N ASP A 397 -28.86 -31.13 5.60
CA ASP A 397 -29.04 -32.44 4.94
C ASP A 397 -28.21 -32.66 3.66
N GLY A 398 -27.02 -32.06 3.59
CA GLY A 398 -26.15 -32.16 2.41
C GLY A 398 -26.50 -31.18 1.27
N GLU A 399 -27.40 -30.23 1.50
CA GLU A 399 -27.77 -29.19 0.55
C GLU A 399 -27.43 -27.78 1.07
N VAL A 400 -27.10 -26.88 0.15
CA VAL A 400 -26.85 -25.46 0.46
C VAL A 400 -28.15 -24.68 0.31
N VAL A 401 -28.71 -24.24 1.44
CA VAL A 401 -29.95 -23.47 1.50
C VAL A 401 -29.66 -21.99 1.27
N GLY A 402 -30.46 -21.34 0.43
CA GLY A 402 -30.45 -19.88 0.23
C GLY A 402 -29.17 -19.35 -0.41
N LEU A 403 -28.61 -20.07 -1.39
CA LEU A 403 -27.43 -19.62 -2.15
C LEU A 403 -27.76 -18.36 -2.97
N ASN A 404 -26.98 -17.31 -2.76
CA ASN A 404 -27.16 -16.01 -3.39
C ASN A 404 -26.30 -15.86 -4.64
N ASP A 405 -26.94 -15.94 -5.80
CA ASP A 405 -26.28 -15.75 -7.10
C ASP A 405 -25.66 -14.36 -7.27
N GLY A 406 -26.20 -13.33 -6.64
CA GLY A 406 -25.66 -11.97 -6.73
C GLY A 406 -24.22 -11.89 -6.23
N VAL A 407 -23.90 -12.59 -5.14
CA VAL A 407 -22.54 -12.64 -4.58
C VAL A 407 -21.59 -13.40 -5.51
N ILE A 408 -22.05 -14.52 -6.10
CA ILE A 408 -21.25 -15.29 -7.06
C ILE A 408 -20.99 -14.45 -8.30
N LYS A 409 -22.00 -13.76 -8.83
CA LYS A 409 -21.85 -12.86 -9.98
C LYS A 409 -20.83 -11.75 -9.71
N LEU A 410 -20.85 -11.15 -8.51
CA LEU A 410 -19.85 -10.14 -8.12
C LEU A 410 -18.43 -10.72 -8.02
N LEU A 411 -18.26 -11.92 -7.43
CA LEU A 411 -16.95 -12.61 -7.38
C LEU A 411 -16.40 -12.84 -8.79
N VAL A 412 -17.25 -13.31 -9.69
CA VAL A 412 -16.88 -13.57 -11.08
C VAL A 412 -16.56 -12.26 -11.79
N GLN A 413 -17.37 -11.21 -11.64
CA GLN A 413 -17.10 -9.88 -12.22
C GLN A 413 -15.75 -9.31 -11.78
N PHE A 414 -15.38 -9.48 -10.50
CA PHE A 414 -14.07 -9.06 -10.00
C PHE A 414 -12.94 -9.78 -10.73
N LEU A 415 -13.03 -11.12 -10.82
CA LEU A 415 -12.03 -11.98 -11.48
C LEU A 415 -11.99 -11.83 -13.01
N MET A 416 -13.07 -11.38 -13.63
CA MET A 416 -13.15 -11.09 -15.07
C MET A 416 -12.62 -9.70 -15.45
N ASN A 417 -12.16 -8.90 -14.48
CA ASN A 417 -11.59 -7.60 -14.77
C ASN A 417 -10.28 -7.74 -15.57
N GLN A 418 -10.17 -7.02 -16.67
CA GLN A 418 -8.99 -7.02 -17.56
C GLN A 418 -8.69 -5.59 -18.06
N PRO A 419 -7.42 -5.27 -18.40
CA PRO A 419 -6.98 -4.02 -19.01
C PRO A 419 -7.69 -3.70 -20.31
#